data_AF-A0A2U2AEV7-F1
#
_entry.id   AF-A0A2U2AEV7-F1
#
_cell.length_a   1.000
_cell.length_b   1.000
_cell.length_c   1.000
_cell.angle_alpha   90.00
_cell.angle_beta   90.00
_cell.angle_gamma   90.00
#
_symmetry.space_group_name_H-M   'P 1'
#
loop_
_entity.id
_entity.type
_entity.pdbx_description
1 polymer ?
#
loop_
_entity_poly.entity_id
_entity_poly.type
_entity_poly.pdbx_seq_one_letter_code
_entity_poly.pdbx_strand_id
1 'polypeptide(L)'
;MAIQREFQETPWFLNDKEDVRSSYYLEEVATEFDIQGLELDWVCVAWDLDLQIDENRWDYRSFVGTKWNNINKLEDQAFRLNAYRVLLTRARQGMIIYIPQGDTDDHTRPPEAYEKIYQYLKQFAEVIE
;
A
#
# COMPACT_ATOMS: atom_id res chain seq x y z
N MET A 1 12.09 21.58 -7.41
CA MET A 1 12.95 20.53 -6.81
C MET A 1 12.36 20.26 -5.43
N ALA A 2 11.57 19.19 -5.29
CA ALA A 2 11.07 18.80 -3.98
C ALA A 2 12.28 18.25 -3.21
N ILE A 3 12.63 18.90 -2.10
CA ILE A 3 13.61 18.36 -1.17
C ILE A 3 12.90 17.22 -0.47
N GLN A 4 13.24 15.98 -0.85
CA GLN A 4 12.80 14.81 -0.10
C GLN A 4 13.46 14.92 1.27
N ARG A 5 12.67 15.19 2.31
CA ARG A 5 13.19 15.15 3.69
C ARG A 5 13.56 13.72 4.00
N GLU A 6 14.72 13.55 4.62
CA GLU A 6 15.17 12.25 5.12
C GLU A 6 14.23 11.82 6.24
N PHE A 7 13.63 10.64 6.09
CA PHE A 7 12.66 10.10 7.03
C PHE A 7 13.30 9.88 8.40
N GLN A 8 12.70 10.42 9.47
CA GLN A 8 13.21 10.25 10.83
C GLN A 8 12.39 9.22 11.60
N GLU A 9 12.82 7.94 11.54
CA GLU A 9 12.13 6.80 12.16
C GLU A 9 11.74 7.05 13.63
N THR A 10 12.71 7.45 14.46
CA THR A 10 12.47 7.59 15.91
C THR A 10 11.39 8.63 16.23
N PRO A 11 11.49 9.90 15.75
CA PRO A 11 10.41 10.86 15.90
C PRO A 11 9.06 10.40 15.34
N TRP A 12 9.06 9.73 14.19
CA TRP A 12 7.83 9.31 13.53
C TRP A 12 7.09 8.22 14.33
N PHE A 13 7.81 7.22 14.83
CA PHE A 13 7.22 6.11 15.58
C PHE A 13 6.99 6.39 17.06
N LEU A 14 7.84 7.20 17.71
CA LEU A 14 7.86 7.29 19.17
C LEU A 14 7.37 8.63 19.74
N ASN A 15 7.27 9.69 18.94
CA ASN A 15 6.79 10.98 19.46
C ASN A 15 5.28 10.99 19.65
N ASP A 16 4.83 11.84 20.56
CA ASP A 16 3.42 12.02 20.85
C ASP A 16 2.70 12.90 19.79
N LYS A 17 1.39 13.06 19.99
CA LYS A 17 0.50 13.81 19.10
C LYS A 17 0.74 15.33 19.06
N GLU A 18 1.60 15.88 19.91
CA GLU A 18 1.92 17.31 19.90
C GLU A 18 3.16 17.61 19.01
N ASP A 19 3.89 16.57 18.58
CA ASP A 19 4.99 16.70 17.61
C ASP A 19 4.50 16.43 16.18
N VAL A 20 4.64 17.43 15.32
CA VAL A 20 4.25 17.37 13.91
C VAL A 20 4.98 16.30 13.09
N ARG A 21 6.12 15.79 13.59
CA ARG A 21 6.89 14.71 12.96
C ARG A 21 6.37 13.33 13.32
N SER A 22 5.47 13.24 14.30
CA SER A 22 4.89 11.98 14.72
C SER A 22 3.92 11.43 13.67
N SER A 23 3.80 10.10 13.62
CA SER A 23 2.83 9.36 12.81
C SER A 23 1.38 9.78 13.03
N TYR A 24 1.04 10.48 14.11
CA TYR A 24 -0.30 11.06 14.32
C TYR A 24 -0.71 12.06 13.22
N TYR A 25 0.25 12.69 12.54
CA TYR A 25 -0.02 13.70 11.50
C TYR A 25 0.10 13.16 10.07
N LEU A 26 0.76 12.00 9.86
CA LEU A 26 0.97 11.39 8.53
C LEU A 26 1.61 12.34 7.49
N GLU A 27 2.42 13.31 7.94
CA GLU A 27 3.06 14.33 7.09
C GLU A 27 4.34 13.83 6.41
N GLU A 28 4.98 12.80 6.96
CA GLU A 28 6.15 12.15 6.36
C GLU A 28 5.80 10.76 5.85
N VAL A 29 6.34 10.43 4.67
CA VAL A 29 6.22 9.11 4.04
C VAL A 29 7.58 8.44 4.00
N ALA A 30 7.60 7.13 4.27
CA ALA A 30 8.76 6.28 4.17
C ALA A 30 8.59 5.35 2.96
N THR A 31 9.66 5.09 2.23
CA THR A 31 9.69 4.07 1.19
C THR A 31 9.80 2.67 1.80
N GLU A 32 9.55 1.64 1.01
CA GLU A 32 9.78 0.24 1.37
C GLU A 32 11.23 -0.03 1.79
N PHE A 33 12.17 0.77 1.30
CA PHE A 33 13.58 0.70 1.68
C PHE A 33 13.84 1.32 3.05
N ASP A 34 13.20 2.46 3.35
CA ASP A 34 13.34 3.16 4.63
C ASP A 34 12.78 2.33 5.80
N ILE A 35 11.76 1.51 5.55
CA ILE A 35 11.14 0.64 6.57
C ILE A 35 11.70 -0.79 6.58
N GLN A 36 12.73 -1.08 5.79
CA GLN A 36 13.27 -2.42 5.69
C GLN A 36 14.00 -2.80 6.99
N GLY A 37 13.56 -3.89 7.64
CA GLY A 37 14.10 -4.31 8.95
C GLY A 37 13.39 -3.67 10.15
N LEU A 38 12.51 -2.70 9.90
CA LEU A 38 11.55 -2.24 10.89
C LEU A 38 10.47 -3.31 11.08
N GLU A 39 10.11 -3.58 12.34
CA GLU A 39 8.98 -4.43 12.69
C GLU A 39 8.03 -3.66 13.59
N LEU A 40 6.74 -3.68 13.24
CA LEU A 40 5.68 -3.00 13.98
C LEU A 40 4.73 -4.04 14.57
N ASP A 41 4.20 -3.78 15.76
CA ASP A 41 3.23 -4.69 16.38
C ASP A 41 2.00 -4.88 15.48
N TRP A 42 1.46 -3.78 14.97
CA TRP A 42 0.34 -3.77 14.03
C TRP A 42 0.66 -2.89 12.83
N VAL A 43 0.20 -3.32 11.65
CA VAL A 43 0.36 -2.57 10.39
C VAL A 43 -0.99 -2.49 9.67
N CYS A 44 -1.26 -1.34 9.06
CA CYS A 44 -2.32 -1.21 8.07
C CYS A 44 -1.68 -1.10 6.68
N VAL A 45 -2.09 -1.95 5.74
CA VAL A 45 -1.68 -1.89 4.34
C VAL A 45 -2.87 -1.42 3.52
N ALA A 46 -2.77 -0.25 2.90
CA ALA A 46 -3.73 0.19 1.89
C ALA A 46 -3.39 -0.46 0.55
N TRP A 47 -4.25 -1.38 0.09
CA TRP A 47 -4.08 -2.09 -1.16
C TRP A 47 -4.84 -1.40 -2.28
N ASP A 48 -4.17 -1.11 -3.40
CA ASP A 48 -4.77 -0.39 -4.52
C ASP A 48 -4.69 -1.16 -5.85
N LEU A 49 -5.21 -0.56 -6.92
CA LEU A 49 -5.32 -1.13 -8.26
C LEU A 49 -3.99 -1.19 -9.03
N ASP A 50 -2.87 -0.88 -8.39
CA ASP A 50 -1.52 -1.01 -8.94
C ASP A 50 -0.99 -2.46 -8.93
N LEU A 51 -1.52 -3.30 -8.04
CA LEU A 51 -1.31 -4.75 -8.01
C LEU A 51 -2.66 -5.47 -7.87
N GLN A 52 -3.21 -5.93 -8.99
CA GLN A 52 -4.51 -6.60 -9.05
C GLN A 52 -4.38 -8.08 -9.41
N ILE A 53 -5.48 -8.81 -9.32
CA ILE A 53 -5.56 -10.16 -9.84
C ILE A 53 -6.53 -10.24 -11.02
N ASP A 54 -6.09 -10.89 -12.09
CA ASP A 54 -6.91 -11.20 -13.25
C ASP A 54 -6.60 -12.63 -13.72
N GLU A 55 -7.64 -13.45 -13.93
CA GLU A 55 -7.51 -14.86 -14.33
C GLU A 55 -6.45 -15.67 -13.52
N ASN A 56 -6.39 -15.47 -12.21
CA ASN A 56 -5.39 -16.05 -11.29
C ASN A 56 -3.93 -15.65 -11.58
N ARG A 57 -3.72 -14.49 -12.23
CA ARG A 57 -2.41 -13.90 -12.47
C ARG A 57 -2.37 -12.49 -11.90
N TRP A 58 -1.19 -12.07 -11.43
CA TRP A 58 -0.96 -10.70 -11.04
C TRP A 58 -1.00 -9.79 -12.28
N ASP A 59 -1.84 -8.77 -12.22
CA ASP A 59 -1.88 -7.65 -13.16
C ASP A 59 -1.21 -6.44 -12.50
N TYR A 60 -0.22 -5.87 -13.20
CA TYR A 60 0.66 -4.84 -12.67
C TYR A 60 0.40 -3.53 -13.37
N ARG A 61 0.00 -2.51 -12.62
CA ARG A 61 -0.36 -1.21 -13.18
C ARG A 61 0.40 -0.06 -12.54
N SER A 62 0.57 1.00 -13.32
CA SER A 62 1.05 2.30 -12.85
C SER A 62 0.01 3.37 -13.18
N PHE A 63 -0.31 4.18 -12.18
CA PHE A 63 -1.17 5.33 -12.37
C PHE A 63 -0.32 6.50 -12.87
N VAL A 64 -0.57 6.98 -14.09
CA VAL A 64 0.15 8.10 -14.70
C VAL A 64 -0.84 9.09 -15.30
N GLY A 65 -0.77 10.33 -14.82
CA GLY A 65 -1.72 11.37 -15.19
C GLY A 65 -3.10 11.07 -14.61
N THR A 66 -4.02 10.62 -15.46
CA THR A 66 -5.43 10.35 -15.09
C THR A 66 -5.87 8.92 -15.43
N LYS A 67 -4.92 8.01 -15.65
CA LYS A 67 -5.23 6.64 -16.08
C LYS A 67 -4.24 5.61 -15.54
N TRP A 68 -4.75 4.39 -15.42
CA TRP A 68 -3.95 3.19 -15.22
C TRP A 68 -3.28 2.75 -16.52
N ASN A 69 -2.01 2.38 -16.44
CA ASN A 69 -1.22 1.82 -17.55
C ASN A 69 -0.62 0.50 -17.11
N ASN A 70 -0.50 -0.46 -18.03
CA ASN A 70 0.14 -1.73 -17.74
C ASN A 70 1.65 -1.57 -17.61
N ILE A 71 2.21 -2.18 -16.58
CA ILE A 71 3.66 -2.30 -16.40
C ILE A 71 4.12 -3.51 -17.23
N ASN A 72 4.74 -3.26 -18.38
CA ASN A 72 5.18 -4.33 -19.29
C ASN A 72 6.61 -4.81 -19.02
N LYS A 73 7.43 -4.01 -18.35
CA LYS A 73 8.81 -4.38 -18.00
C LYS A 73 8.80 -5.33 -16.81
N LEU A 74 9.39 -6.51 -16.97
CA LEU A 74 9.44 -7.54 -15.92
C LEU A 74 10.15 -7.07 -14.64
N GLU A 75 11.17 -6.22 -14.78
CA GLU A 75 11.88 -5.62 -13.64
C GLU A 75 10.95 -4.75 -12.79
N ASP A 76 10.17 -3.87 -13.43
CA ASP A 76 9.21 -2.99 -12.75
C ASP A 76 8.05 -3.80 -12.12
N GLN A 77 7.63 -4.90 -12.76
CA GLN A 77 6.65 -5.83 -12.17
C GLN A 77 7.21 -6.52 -10.92
N ALA A 78 8.45 -7.01 -10.99
CA ALA A 78 9.13 -7.63 -9.86
C ALA A 78 9.32 -6.63 -8.71
N PHE A 79 9.65 -5.38 -9.03
CA PHE A 79 9.73 -4.29 -8.06
C PHE A 79 8.39 -4.07 -7.34
N ARG A 80 7.28 -3.92 -8.09
CA ARG A 80 5.92 -3.80 -7.52
C ARG A 80 5.60 -4.97 -6.60
N LEU A 81 5.82 -6.20 -7.05
CA LEU A 81 5.53 -7.39 -6.26
C LEU A 81 6.36 -7.44 -4.97
N ASN A 82 7.62 -7.03 -5.03
CA ASN A 82 8.50 -7.03 -3.87
C ASN A 82 8.12 -5.96 -2.85
N ALA A 83 7.66 -4.78 -3.28
CA ALA A 83 7.13 -3.77 -2.37
C ALA A 83 5.99 -4.34 -1.51
N TYR A 84 5.02 -5.01 -2.15
CA TYR A 84 3.93 -5.69 -1.42
C TYR A 84 4.44 -6.81 -0.50
N ARG A 85 5.43 -7.61 -0.91
CA ARG A 85 6.03 -8.64 -0.03
C ARG A 85 6.70 -8.03 1.21
N VAL A 86 7.38 -6.89 1.06
CA VAL A 86 8.00 -6.18 2.18
C VAL A 86 6.92 -5.69 3.14
N LEU A 87 5.89 -4.99 2.63
CA LEU A 87 4.77 -4.47 3.42
C LEU A 87 4.05 -5.60 4.18
N LEU A 88 3.74 -6.69 3.49
CA LEU A 88 3.02 -7.85 4.05
C LEU A 88 3.83 -8.63 5.10
N THR A 89 5.10 -8.29 5.33
CA THR A 89 5.96 -8.93 6.34
C THR A 89 6.39 -7.98 7.46
N ARG A 90 5.86 -6.75 7.52
CA ARG A 90 6.25 -5.76 8.55
C ARG A 90 5.57 -5.96 9.90
N ALA A 91 4.45 -6.67 9.95
CA ALA A 91 3.63 -6.81 11.15
C ALA A 91 4.04 -8.00 12.03
N ARG A 92 4.14 -7.79 13.34
CA ARG A 92 4.49 -8.82 14.34
C ARG A 92 3.29 -9.52 14.95
N GLN A 93 2.24 -8.76 15.29
CA GLN A 93 1.06 -9.27 16.00
C GLN A 93 -0.14 -9.43 15.06
N GLY A 94 -0.34 -8.48 14.15
CA GLY A 94 -1.46 -8.52 13.23
C GLY A 94 -1.43 -7.43 12.18
N MET A 95 -2.24 -7.62 11.13
CA MET A 95 -2.29 -6.71 9.99
C MET A 95 -3.74 -6.44 9.60
N ILE A 96 -4.00 -5.19 9.23
CA ILE A 96 -5.24 -4.79 8.58
C ILE A 96 -4.89 -4.52 7.12
N ILE A 97 -5.60 -5.17 6.19
CA ILE A 97 -5.52 -4.82 4.76
C ILE A 97 -6.75 -4.00 4.44
N TYR A 98 -6.53 -2.71 4.17
CA TYR A 98 -7.58 -1.80 3.74
C TYR A 98 -7.68 -1.81 2.21
N ILE A 99 -8.89 -2.02 1.70
CA ILE A 99 -9.19 -1.96 0.28
C ILE A 99 -10.22 -0.84 0.08
N PRO A 100 -9.90 0.21 -0.70
CA PRO A 100 -10.85 1.27 -0.98
C PRO A 100 -12.13 0.75 -1.62
N GLN A 101 -13.27 1.37 -1.31
CA GLN A 101 -14.46 1.20 -2.13
C GLN A 101 -14.23 1.88 -3.49
N GLY A 102 -14.58 1.21 -4.58
CA GLY A 102 -14.60 1.86 -5.88
C GLY A 102 -15.72 2.90 -5.98
N ASP A 103 -15.68 3.68 -7.05
CA ASP A 103 -16.60 4.78 -7.32
C ASP A 103 -17.02 4.71 -8.80
N THR A 104 -18.34 4.65 -9.05
CA THR A 104 -18.88 4.55 -10.42
C THR A 104 -18.68 5.84 -11.22
N ASP A 105 -18.50 6.97 -10.56
CA ASP A 105 -18.28 8.27 -11.19
C ASP A 105 -16.78 8.57 -11.42
N ASP A 106 -15.88 7.75 -10.85
CA ASP A 106 -14.44 7.85 -11.02
C ASP A 106 -13.91 6.66 -11.84
N HIS A 107 -13.58 6.91 -13.12
CA HIS A 107 -13.04 5.88 -14.01
C HIS A 107 -11.68 5.33 -13.57
N THR A 108 -10.99 6.01 -12.64
CA THR A 108 -9.74 5.53 -12.04
C THR A 108 -9.98 4.57 -10.88
N ARG A 109 -11.20 4.49 -10.36
CA ARG A 109 -11.57 3.64 -9.22
C ARG A 109 -12.75 2.71 -9.54
N PRO A 110 -12.69 1.89 -10.61
CA PRO A 110 -13.81 1.02 -10.97
C PRO A 110 -14.20 0.05 -9.84
N PRO A 111 -15.46 0.04 -9.38
CA PRO A 111 -15.92 -0.83 -8.28
C PRO A 111 -15.61 -2.31 -8.49
N GLU A 112 -15.78 -2.81 -9.71
CA GLU A 112 -15.52 -4.22 -10.04
C GLU A 112 -14.05 -4.63 -9.80
N ALA A 113 -13.10 -3.71 -9.98
CA ALA A 113 -11.69 -4.01 -9.79
C ALA A 113 -11.34 -4.14 -8.30
N TYR A 114 -11.85 -3.24 -7.47
CA TYR A 114 -11.70 -3.33 -6.01
C TYR A 114 -12.44 -4.54 -5.44
N GLU A 115 -13.63 -4.85 -5.94
CA GLU A 115 -14.39 -6.03 -5.53
C GLU A 115 -13.63 -7.33 -5.83
N LYS A 116 -13.01 -7.44 -7.01
CA LYS A 116 -12.19 -8.61 -7.37
C LYS A 116 -11.03 -8.84 -6.40
N ILE A 117 -10.26 -7.80 -6.09
CA ILE A 117 -9.12 -7.94 -5.17
C ILE A 117 -9.58 -8.18 -3.73
N TYR A 118 -10.70 -7.57 -3.31
CA TYR A 118 -11.31 -7.84 -2.01
C TYR A 118 -11.73 -9.30 -1.87
N GLN A 119 -12.45 -9.85 -2.84
CA GLN A 119 -12.88 -11.26 -2.81
C GLN A 119 -11.69 -12.23 -2.87
N TYR A 120 -10.59 -11.84 -3.53
CA TYR A 120 -9.36 -12.62 -3.51
C TYR A 120 -8.72 -12.63 -2.12
N LEU A 121 -8.47 -11.46 -1.52
CA LEU A 121 -7.79 -11.34 -0.23
C LEU A 121 -8.62 -11.89 0.93
N LYS A 122 -9.95 -11.77 0.86
CA LYS A 122 -10.89 -12.36 1.82
C LYS A 122 -10.75 -13.87 1.99
N GLN A 123 -10.20 -14.58 1.01
CA GLN A 123 -9.93 -16.02 1.13
C GLN A 123 -8.82 -16.34 2.16
N PHE A 124 -8.02 -15.35 2.54
CA PHE A 124 -6.84 -15.50 3.40
C PHE A 124 -6.92 -14.70 4.71
N ALA A 125 -7.95 -13.86 4.90
CA ALA A 125 -8.08 -12.97 6.04
C ALA A 125 -9.52 -12.90 6.57
N GLU A 126 -9.66 -12.60 7.85
CA GLU A 126 -10.96 -12.30 8.46
C GLU A 126 -11.42 -10.89 8.06
N VAL A 127 -12.72 -10.75 7.80
CA VAL A 127 -13.33 -9.45 7.48
C VAL A 127 -13.70 -8.75 8.77
N ILE A 128 -13.25 -7.50 8.90
CA ILE A 128 -13.61 -6.60 10.00
C ILE A 128 -14.58 -5.56 9.42
N GLU A 129 -15.79 -5.47 9.97
CA GLU A 129 -16.84 -4.50 9.60
C GLU A 129 -16.86 -3.28 10.51
#